data_AF-A0A9X4D409-F1
#
_entry.id   AF-A0A9X4D409-F1
#
_cell.length_a   1.000
_cell.length_b   1.000
_cell.length_c   1.000
_cell.angle_alpha   90.00
_cell.angle_beta   90.00
_cell.angle_gamma   90.00
#
_symmetry.space_group_name_H-M   'P 1'
#
loop_
_entity.id
_entity.type
_entity.pdbx_description
1 polymer ?
#
loop_
_entity_poly.entity_id
_entity_poly.type
_entity_poly.pdbx_seq_one_letter_code
_entity_poly.pdbx_strand_id
1 'polypeptide(L)'
;MSNVTAALPRKSLTAVERKFLSVGNRMLLDLPNGRLASAALMDIVTDWHAARANKGFEEFAKDWIIEGNAKNKHAHKLLCELFGLDTDPTPRRAA
;
A
#
# COMPACT_ATOMS: atom_id res chain seq x y z
N MET A 1 -27.75 -28.55 -15.30
CA MET A 1 -27.16 -27.59 -14.35
C MET A 1 -25.83 -27.13 -14.91
N SER A 2 -25.75 -25.89 -15.40
CA SER A 2 -24.50 -25.34 -15.92
C SER A 2 -23.60 -25.00 -14.74
N ASN A 3 -22.40 -25.59 -14.69
CA ASN A 3 -21.43 -25.32 -13.64
C ASN A 3 -20.82 -23.94 -13.92
N VAL A 4 -21.45 -22.88 -13.39
CA VAL A 4 -20.93 -21.51 -13.48
C VAL A 4 -19.83 -21.38 -12.44
N THR A 5 -18.58 -21.61 -12.84
CA THR A 5 -17.43 -21.32 -12.00
C THR A 5 -17.35 -19.81 -11.82
N ALA A 6 -17.53 -19.32 -10.60
CA ALA A 6 -17.37 -17.90 -10.31
C ALA A 6 -15.97 -17.44 -10.75
N ALA A 7 -15.92 -16.39 -11.56
CA ALA A 7 -14.65 -15.81 -11.98
C ALA A 7 -13.93 -15.27 -10.73
N LEU A 8 -12.73 -15.78 -10.46
CA LEU A 8 -11.91 -15.29 -9.37
C LEU A 8 -11.50 -13.82 -9.63
N PRO A 9 -11.34 -13.00 -8.58
CA PRO A 9 -10.81 -11.66 -8.73
C PRO A 9 -9.47 -11.67 -9.45
N ARG A 10 -9.28 -10.76 -10.40
CA ARG A 10 -8.02 -10.61 -11.14
C ARG A 10 -6.82 -10.28 -10.24
N LYS A 11 -7.11 -9.61 -9.11
CA LYS A 11 -6.13 -9.24 -8.08
C LYS A 11 -6.67 -9.66 -6.73
N SER A 12 -5.85 -10.38 -5.98
CA SER A 12 -6.17 -10.82 -4.63
C SER A 12 -4.93 -10.73 -3.77
N LEU A 13 -5.07 -10.18 -2.57
CA LEU A 13 -4.00 -10.17 -1.59
C LEU A 13 -3.68 -11.60 -1.16
N THR A 14 -2.39 -11.93 -1.09
CA THR A 14 -1.90 -13.16 -0.49
C THR A 14 -2.26 -13.22 1.00
N ALA A 15 -2.14 -14.41 1.61
CA ALA A 15 -2.35 -14.54 3.06
C ALA A 15 -1.39 -13.65 3.87
N VAL A 16 -0.15 -13.50 3.40
CA VAL A 16 0.88 -12.65 4.02
C VAL A 16 0.50 -11.18 3.91
N GLU A 17 0.13 -10.69 2.72
CA GLU A 17 -0.25 -9.29 2.51
C GLU A 17 -1.51 -8.92 3.32
N ARG A 18 -2.50 -9.81 3.42
CA ARG A 18 -3.68 -9.60 4.27
C ARG A 18 -3.30 -9.47 5.75
N LYS A 19 -2.39 -10.31 6.23
CA LYS A 19 -1.91 -10.26 7.62
C LYS A 19 -1.10 -9.00 7.87
N PHE A 20 -0.20 -8.66 6.95
CA PHE A 20 0.59 -7.43 6.97
C PHE A 20 -0.32 -6.20 7.05
N LEU A 21 -1.31 -6.07 6.17
CA LEU A 21 -2.26 -4.94 6.20
C LEU A 21 -3.06 -4.88 7.49
N SER A 22 -3.54 -6.02 7.98
CA SER A 22 -4.33 -6.08 9.22
C SER A 22 -3.52 -5.65 10.45
N VAL A 23 -2.27 -6.11 10.57
CA VAL A 23 -1.38 -5.76 11.68
C VAL A 23 -0.82 -4.36 11.52
N GLY A 24 -0.30 -4.03 10.34
CA GLY A 24 0.29 -2.74 10.01
C GLY A 24 -0.70 -1.59 10.21
N ASN A 25 -1.95 -1.74 9.78
CA ASN A 25 -2.96 -0.70 10.01
C ASN A 25 -3.25 -0.47 11.51
N ARG A 26 -3.27 -1.53 12.33
CA ARG A 26 -3.44 -1.39 13.78
C ARG A 26 -2.25 -0.69 14.41
N MET A 27 -1.04 -1.10 14.04
CA MET A 27 0.20 -0.45 14.52
C MET A 27 0.23 1.03 14.14
N LEU A 28 -0.17 1.39 12.92
CA LEU A 28 -0.26 2.78 12.50
C LEU A 28 -1.20 3.57 13.40
N LEU A 29 -2.39 3.04 13.73
CA LEU A 29 -3.38 3.74 14.55
C LEU A 29 -2.91 4.01 15.99
N ASP A 30 -1.94 3.25 16.49
CA ASP A 30 -1.34 3.47 17.81
C ASP A 30 -0.27 4.58 17.81
N LEU A 31 0.19 5.03 16.64
CA LEU A 31 1.23 6.05 16.50
C LEU A 31 0.67 7.48 16.43
N PRO A 32 1.44 8.50 16.86
CA PRO A 32 1.10 9.90 16.61
C PRO A 32 0.93 10.17 15.12
N ASN A 33 -0.18 10.83 14.74
CA ASN A 33 -0.58 11.05 13.34
C ASN A 33 -0.89 9.77 12.54
N GLY A 34 -0.99 8.63 13.22
CA GLY A 34 -1.28 7.31 12.67
C GLY A 34 -2.49 7.22 11.74
N ARG A 35 -3.56 7.94 12.10
CA ARG A 35 -4.78 8.05 11.28
C ARG A 35 -4.52 8.55 9.84
N LEU A 36 -3.52 9.41 9.66
CA LEU A 36 -3.15 9.95 8.34
C LEU A 36 -2.46 8.87 7.50
N ALA A 37 -1.57 8.09 8.11
CA ALA A 37 -0.91 6.96 7.46
C ALA A 37 -1.90 5.83 7.17
N SER A 38 -2.85 5.57 8.08
CA SER A 38 -3.93 4.59 7.90
C SER A 38 -4.84 4.95 6.72
N ALA A 39 -5.23 6.23 6.61
CA ALA A 39 -5.99 6.72 5.45
C ALA A 39 -5.20 6.53 4.15
N ALA A 40 -3.93 6.93 4.12
CA ALA A 40 -3.07 6.74 2.95
C ALA A 40 -2.82 5.26 2.61
N LEU A 41 -2.78 4.37 3.61
CA LEU A 41 -2.69 2.92 3.39
C LEU A 41 -3.95 2.39 2.69
N MET A 42 -5.12 2.92 3.02
CA MET A 42 -6.35 2.57 2.31
C MET A 42 -6.33 3.08 0.86
N ASP A 43 -5.81 4.29 0.63
CA ASP A 43 -5.63 4.83 -0.73
C ASP A 43 -4.73 3.93 -1.59
N ILE A 44 -3.64 3.39 -1.03
CA ILE A 44 -2.78 2.41 -1.71
C ILE A 44 -3.59 1.17 -2.12
N VAL A 45 -4.43 0.64 -1.23
CA VAL A 45 -5.26 -0.56 -1.51
C VAL A 45 -6.26 -0.27 -2.62
N THR A 46 -6.92 0.90 -2.59
CA THR A 46 -7.87 1.28 -3.64
C THR A 46 -7.17 1.48 -4.99
N ASP A 47 -6.02 2.14 -5.00
CA ASP A 47 -5.27 2.42 -6.22
C ASP A 47 -4.68 1.14 -6.81
N TRP A 48 -4.22 0.19 -5.97
CA TRP A 48 -3.74 -1.11 -6.44
C TRP A 48 -4.84 -1.90 -7.13
N HIS A 49 -6.06 -1.89 -6.58
CA HIS A 49 -7.21 -2.54 -7.20
C HIS A 49 -7.65 -1.86 -8.49
N ALA A 50 -7.55 -0.53 -8.59
CA ALA A 50 -7.87 0.23 -9.80
C ALA A 50 -6.79 0.09 -10.89
N ALA A 51 -5.53 -0.11 -10.51
CA ALA A 51 -4.41 -0.19 -11.43
C ALA A 51 -4.54 -1.41 -12.35
N ARG A 52 -4.22 -1.23 -13.64
CA ARG A 52 -4.13 -2.35 -14.60
C ARG A 52 -2.82 -3.11 -14.54
N ALA A 53 -1.82 -2.58 -13.83
CA ALA A 53 -0.51 -3.19 -13.68
C ALA A 53 -0.61 -4.58 -13.03
N ASN A 54 0.10 -5.55 -13.58
CA ASN A 54 0.23 -6.90 -13.04
C ASN A 54 1.36 -6.96 -11.99
N LYS A 55 1.27 -6.12 -10.97
CA LYS A 55 2.23 -6.03 -9.85
C LYS A 55 1.59 -6.57 -8.57
N GLY A 56 2.42 -7.22 -7.74
CA GLY A 56 2.03 -7.59 -6.36
C GLY A 56 1.70 -6.35 -5.53
N PHE A 57 0.98 -6.54 -4.42
CA PHE A 57 0.54 -5.38 -3.61
C PHE A 57 1.74 -4.67 -2.98
N GLU A 58 2.71 -5.41 -2.43
CA GLU A 58 3.89 -4.82 -1.79
C GLU A 58 4.72 -3.97 -2.76
N GLU A 59 4.97 -4.48 -3.97
CA GLU A 59 5.72 -3.75 -5.01
C GLU A 59 4.99 -2.47 -5.41
N PHE A 60 3.68 -2.58 -5.68
CA PHE A 60 2.85 -1.43 -6.02
C PHE A 60 2.84 -0.37 -4.91
N ALA A 61 2.73 -0.81 -3.65
CA ALA A 61 2.72 0.09 -2.50
C ALA A 61 4.03 0.88 -2.37
N LYS A 62 5.17 0.21 -2.57
CA LYS A 62 6.49 0.86 -2.53
C LYS A 62 6.61 1.92 -3.62
N ASP A 63 6.24 1.59 -4.85
CA ASP A 63 6.22 2.55 -5.96
C ASP A 63 5.31 3.75 -5.66
N TRP A 64 4.09 3.48 -5.17
CA TRP A 64 3.11 4.50 -4.83
C TRP A 64 3.64 5.46 -3.75
N ILE A 65 4.38 4.96 -2.76
CA ILE A 65 5.00 5.78 -1.71
C ILE A 65 6.14 6.63 -2.28
N ILE A 66 7.03 6.04 -3.10
CA ILE A 66 8.19 6.71 -3.72
C ILE A 66 7.75 7.82 -4.68
N GLU A 67 6.65 7.61 -5.41
CA GLU A 67 6.03 8.62 -6.28
C GLU A 67 5.49 9.83 -5.51
N GLY A 68 5.41 9.76 -4.17
CA GLY A 68 4.97 10.86 -3.32
C GLY A 68 3.45 11.00 -3.27
N ASN A 69 2.71 9.94 -3.59
CA ASN A 69 1.24 9.95 -3.58
C ASN A 69 0.67 10.13 -2.16
N ALA A 70 1.47 9.85 -1.12
CA ALA A 70 1.19 10.25 0.26
C ALA A 70 1.30 11.78 0.42
N LYS A 71 0.21 12.51 0.17
CA LYS A 71 0.11 13.99 0.22
C LYS A 71 0.40 14.64 1.59
N ASN A 72 0.78 13.85 2.60
CA ASN A 72 1.12 14.32 3.94
C ASN A 72 2.47 13.75 4.38
N LYS A 73 3.39 14.64 4.82
CA LYS A 73 4.74 14.26 5.25
C LYS A 73 4.79 13.22 6.38
N HIS A 74 3.85 13.27 7.33
CA HIS A 74 3.79 12.32 8.43
C HIS A 74 3.29 10.96 7.95
N ALA A 75 2.29 10.95 7.07
CA ALA A 75 1.81 9.72 6.45
C ALA A 75 2.90 9.06 5.60
N HIS A 76 3.59 9.84 4.77
CA HIS A 76 4.70 9.35 3.94
C HIS A 76 5.81 8.70 4.80
N LYS A 77 6.27 9.39 5.86
CA LYS A 77 7.30 8.85 6.75
C LYS A 77 6.88 7.53 7.40
N LEU A 78 5.68 7.48 7.97
CA LEU A 78 5.15 6.27 8.62
C LEU A 78 4.96 5.11 7.64
N LEU A 79 4.55 5.41 6.39
CA LEU A 79 4.46 4.40 5.34
C LEU A 79 5.84 3.90 4.90
N CYS A 80 6.84 4.78 4.77
CA CYS A 80 8.21 4.35 4.50
C CYS A 80 8.72 3.40 5.60
N GLU A 81 8.52 3.76 6.87
CA GLU A 81 8.87 2.88 8.00
C GLU A 81 8.12 1.54 7.93
N LEU A 82 6.82 1.56 7.65
CA LEU A 82 5.99 0.34 7.56
C LEU A 82 6.42 -0.60 6.42
N PHE A 83 6.86 -0.05 5.28
CA PHE A 83 7.27 -0.81 4.09
C PHE A 83 8.79 -1.02 3.99
N GLY A 84 9.56 -0.58 5.00
CA GLY A 84 11.03 -0.70 5.02
C GLY A 84 11.72 0.10 3.92
N LEU A 85 11.18 1.26 3.56
CA LEU A 85 11.77 2.20 2.60
C LEU A 85 12.64 3.22 3.34
N ASP A 86 13.74 3.63 2.69
CA ASP A 86 14.55 4.73 3.19
C ASP A 86 13.73 6.02 3.20
N THR A 87 13.67 6.67 4.36
CA THR A 87 12.95 7.94 4.56
C THR A 87 13.71 9.16 4.02
N ASP A 88 14.94 8.95 3.55
CA ASP A 88 15.73 10.02 2.97
C ASP A 88 15.20 10.31 1.56
N PRO A 89 14.75 11.54 1.25
CA PRO A 89 14.36 11.89 -0.11
C PRO A 89 15.61 11.84 -0.97
N THR A 90 15.93 10.68 -1.51
CA THR A 90 16.90 10.60 -2.60
C THR A 90 16.21 11.37 -3.73
N PRO A 91 16.72 12.57 -4.10
CA PRO A 91 16.05 13.39 -5.09
C PRO A 91 16.00 12.56 -6.37
N ARG A 92 14.81 12.53 -7.00
CA ARG A 92 14.52 11.97 -8.33
C ARG A 92 15.80 11.54 -9.04
N ARG A 93 16.03 10.23 -9.18
CA ARG A 93 16.75 9.75 -10.36
C ARG A 93 15.83 9.99 -11.57
N ALA A 94 15.75 11.26 -11.96
CA ALA A 94 15.36 11.66 -13.30
C ALA A 94 16.51 11.15 -14.18
N ALA A 95 16.28 9.98 -14.79
CA ALA A 95 16.94 9.62 -16.03
C ALA A 95 16.28 10.41 -17.17
#